data_AF-A0A925YEQ9-F1
#
_entry.id   AF-A0A925YEQ9-F1
#
_cell.length_a   1.000
_cell.length_b   1.000
_cell.length_c   1.000
_cell.angle_alpha   90.00
_cell.angle_beta   90.00
_cell.angle_gamma   90.00
#
_symmetry.space_group_name_H-M   'P 1'
#
loop_
_entity.id
_entity.type
_entity.pdbx_description
1 polymer ?
#
loop_
_entity_poly.entity_id
_entity_poly.type
_entity_poly.pdbx_seq_one_letter_code
_entity_poly.pdbx_strand_id
1 'polypeptide(L)'
;MTTEELPRPGSCEPFQLTAVSPRPDSRDVLPGVAMVATFNDFPDPETVNGTNLLLYTGFYYHTGRYWVDLVDRRALFKSTSNLRPGLGYTLVVKPGLRSLRGCRLQSATFLTEEKEATGYAFRFQIAADGSASSRLPAPVQTPPATFAQVMAVFGAHCAGGACHLVAPASDNASGACLPVPGGAFRCARRTRTKRWWACRRGR
;
A
#
# COMPACT_ATOMS: atom_id res chain seq x y z
N MET A 1 2.38 23.26 -27.74
CA MET A 1 0.97 23.13 -27.31
C MET A 1 0.56 21.67 -27.46
N THR A 2 0.39 20.96 -26.33
CA THR A 2 -0.51 19.82 -26.15
C THR A 2 -0.51 19.47 -24.65
N THR A 3 -1.40 20.17 -23.94
CA THR A 3 -2.21 19.72 -22.81
C THR A 3 -1.70 18.51 -22.02
N GLU A 4 -0.90 18.78 -20.99
CA GLU A 4 -0.82 17.92 -19.80
C GLU A 4 -2.13 18.12 -19.03
N GLU A 5 -3.22 17.57 -19.59
CA GLU A 5 -4.49 17.42 -18.89
C GLU A 5 -4.25 16.39 -17.78
N LEU A 6 -3.79 16.86 -16.62
CA LEU A 6 -3.90 16.10 -15.37
C LEU A 6 -5.35 15.61 -15.28
N PRO A 7 -5.63 14.30 -15.20
CA PRO A 7 -7.00 13.83 -15.38
C PRO A 7 -7.96 14.22 -14.24
N ARG A 8 -7.63 15.12 -13.30
CA ARG A 8 -8.47 15.42 -12.12
C ARG A 8 -8.27 16.83 -11.55
N PRO A 9 -9.35 17.50 -11.10
CA PRO A 9 -9.25 18.73 -10.33
C PRO A 9 -8.64 18.48 -8.93
N GLY A 10 -7.57 19.23 -8.62
CA GLY A 10 -6.85 19.23 -7.35
C GLY A 10 -5.32 19.27 -7.56
N SER A 11 -4.59 20.08 -6.79
CA SER A 11 -3.12 20.09 -6.85
C SER A 11 -2.58 18.69 -6.52
N CYS A 12 -1.62 18.21 -7.30
CA CYS A 12 -0.90 16.99 -6.99
C CYS A 12 0.11 17.29 -5.88
N GLU A 13 -0.39 17.41 -4.66
CA GLU A 13 0.46 17.46 -3.46
C GLU A 13 1.38 16.23 -3.44
N PRO A 14 2.66 16.38 -3.06
CA PRO A 14 3.60 15.28 -3.07
C PRO A 14 3.08 14.10 -2.25
N PHE A 15 2.95 12.94 -2.88
CA PHE A 15 2.59 11.70 -2.19
C PHE A 15 3.82 11.23 -1.41
N GLN A 16 3.73 11.18 -0.09
CA GLN A 16 4.88 11.03 0.80
C GLN A 16 4.69 9.85 1.73
N LEU A 17 5.78 9.15 2.00
CA LEU A 17 5.87 8.14 3.03
C LEU A 17 6.05 8.83 4.39
N THR A 18 5.08 8.67 5.29
CA THR A 18 5.06 9.33 6.60
C THR A 18 5.51 8.43 7.75
N ALA A 19 5.34 7.12 7.61
CA ALA A 19 5.81 6.15 8.59
C ALA A 19 6.03 4.77 7.99
N VAL A 20 6.91 3.99 8.62
CA VAL A 20 7.09 2.56 8.32
C VAL A 20 7.09 1.70 9.58
N SER A 21 6.56 0.49 9.43
CA SER A 21 6.66 -0.59 10.42
C SER A 21 7.13 -1.87 9.72
N PRO A 22 8.09 -2.63 10.26
CA PRO A 22 8.91 -2.31 11.41
C PRO A 22 9.66 -0.99 11.26
N ARG A 23 10.02 -0.34 12.39
CA ARG A 23 10.80 0.89 12.35
C ARG A 23 12.18 0.61 11.73
N PRO A 24 12.78 1.60 11.05
CA PRO A 24 14.17 1.49 10.61
C PRO A 24 15.07 1.14 11.80
N ASP A 25 15.99 0.22 11.58
CA ASP A 25 16.98 -0.31 12.52
C ASP A 25 16.39 -0.98 13.77
N SER A 26 15.08 -1.32 13.74
CA SER A 26 14.45 -2.09 14.81
C SER A 26 15.08 -3.48 14.92
N ARG A 27 15.24 -3.93 16.17
CA ARG A 27 15.65 -5.28 16.54
C ARG A 27 14.48 -6.02 17.15
N ASP A 28 14.62 -7.34 17.28
CA ASP A 28 13.65 -8.20 17.96
C ASP A 28 12.25 -8.17 17.34
N VAL A 29 12.20 -8.02 16.02
CA VAL A 29 10.94 -8.05 15.27
C VAL A 29 10.44 -9.50 15.17
N LEU A 30 9.13 -9.70 15.27
CA LEU A 30 8.53 -11.03 15.18
C LEU A 30 8.71 -11.65 13.78
N PRO A 31 9.00 -12.96 13.69
CA PRO A 31 9.09 -13.69 12.41
C PRO A 31 7.88 -13.52 11.48
N GLY A 32 6.67 -13.40 12.04
CA GLY A 32 5.41 -13.29 11.30
C GLY A 32 4.93 -11.86 11.03
N VAL A 33 5.80 -10.85 11.22
CA VAL A 33 5.45 -9.43 11.11
C VAL A 33 4.90 -9.07 9.73
N ALA A 34 3.93 -8.15 9.70
CA ALA A 34 3.53 -7.47 8.48
C ALA A 34 4.27 -6.13 8.38
N MET A 35 4.79 -5.84 7.19
CA MET A 35 5.39 -4.56 6.88
C MET A 35 4.30 -3.59 6.47
N VAL A 36 4.37 -2.38 7.01
CA VAL A 36 3.36 -1.33 6.82
C VAL A 36 4.07 -0.06 6.41
N ALA A 37 3.69 0.49 5.26
CA ALA A 37 4.07 1.82 4.81
C ALA A 37 2.85 2.73 4.93
N THR A 38 2.95 3.82 5.68
CA THR A 38 1.88 4.80 5.89
C THR A 38 2.18 6.05 5.09
N PHE A 39 1.17 6.66 4.49
CA PHE A 39 1.34 7.80 3.61
C PHE A 39 0.47 9.00 4.01
N ASN A 40 0.80 10.16 3.47
CA ASN A 40 0.00 11.38 3.63
C ASN A 40 -1.29 11.38 2.76
N ASP A 41 -1.41 10.48 1.79
CA ASP A 41 -2.55 10.35 0.87
C ASP A 41 -2.92 8.87 0.65
N PHE A 42 -4.07 8.62 0.02
CA PHE A 42 -4.58 7.27 -0.23
C PHE A 42 -3.70 6.51 -1.25
N PRO A 43 -3.04 5.40 -0.88
CA PRO A 43 -2.24 4.62 -1.83
C PRO A 43 -3.10 3.92 -2.88
N ASP A 44 -2.63 3.88 -4.13
CA ASP A 44 -3.28 3.15 -5.22
C ASP A 44 -2.99 1.63 -5.12
N PRO A 45 -4.02 0.77 -4.90
CA PRO A 45 -3.87 -0.67 -4.79
C PRO A 45 -3.15 -1.32 -5.98
N GLU A 46 -3.29 -0.79 -7.20
CA GLU A 46 -2.66 -1.35 -8.41
C GLU A 46 -1.14 -1.20 -8.36
N THR A 47 -0.67 -0.15 -7.68
CA THR A 47 0.76 0.14 -7.56
C THR A 47 1.40 -0.48 -6.31
N VAL A 48 0.59 -1.04 -5.39
CA VAL A 48 1.05 -1.74 -4.18
C VAL A 48 1.24 -3.22 -4.49
N ASN A 49 2.43 -3.56 -5.00
CA ASN A 49 2.77 -4.90 -5.45
C ASN A 49 4.28 -5.19 -5.29
N GLY A 50 4.70 -6.41 -5.63
CA GLY A 50 6.10 -6.87 -5.49
C GLY A 50 7.14 -6.16 -6.36
N THR A 51 6.72 -5.28 -7.27
CA THR A 51 7.66 -4.41 -8.01
C THR A 51 8.02 -3.17 -7.20
N ASN A 52 7.09 -2.68 -6.36
CA ASN A 52 7.22 -1.40 -5.64
C ASN A 52 7.42 -1.55 -4.14
N LEU A 53 6.96 -2.63 -3.52
CA LEU A 53 7.27 -3.01 -2.14
C LEU A 53 8.02 -4.33 -2.15
N LEU A 54 9.32 -4.27 -1.84
CA LEU A 54 10.20 -5.43 -1.90
C LEU A 54 10.79 -5.71 -0.53
N LEU A 55 10.97 -6.99 -0.21
CA LEU A 55 11.67 -7.41 1.00
C LEU A 55 12.85 -8.29 0.62
N TYR A 56 14.02 -7.97 1.17
CA TYR A 56 15.25 -8.70 0.95
C TYR A 56 15.91 -9.16 2.24
N THR A 57 16.63 -10.28 2.19
CA THR A 57 17.66 -10.64 3.17
C THR A 57 18.94 -10.98 2.41
N GLY A 58 19.98 -10.15 2.55
CA GLY A 58 21.12 -10.17 1.62
C GLY A 58 20.63 -10.12 0.17
N PHE A 59 20.96 -11.15 -0.61
CA PHE A 59 20.58 -11.28 -2.02
C PHE A 59 19.22 -11.97 -2.26
N TYR A 60 18.57 -12.51 -1.22
CA TYR A 60 17.32 -13.25 -1.37
C TYR A 60 16.11 -12.32 -1.33
N TYR A 61 15.24 -12.43 -2.33
CA TYR A 61 13.97 -11.74 -2.41
C TYR A 61 12.83 -12.56 -1.77
N HIS A 62 11.98 -11.90 -0.99
CA HIS A 62 10.83 -12.52 -0.31
C HIS A 62 9.51 -12.11 -0.95
N THR A 63 8.72 -13.10 -1.36
CA THR A 63 7.36 -12.90 -1.86
C THR A 63 6.34 -12.91 -0.73
N GLY A 64 5.14 -12.38 -1.02
CA GLY A 64 4.08 -12.28 -0.04
C GLY A 64 2.78 -11.74 -0.60
N ARG A 65 1.89 -11.38 0.32
CA ARG A 65 0.61 -10.75 0.03
C ARG A 65 0.72 -9.25 0.22
N TYR A 66 0.03 -8.51 -0.63
CA TYR A 66 -0.02 -7.06 -0.65
C TYR A 66 -1.47 -6.62 -0.56
N TRP A 67 -1.74 -5.58 0.21
CA TRP A 67 -3.05 -4.94 0.27
C TRP A 67 -2.91 -3.50 0.75
N VAL A 68 -3.99 -2.74 0.65
CA VAL A 68 -4.06 -1.38 1.21
C VAL A 68 -5.13 -1.32 2.28
N ASP A 69 -4.88 -0.44 3.25
CA ASP A 69 -5.89 0.07 4.17
C ASP A 69 -6.04 1.55 3.88
N LEU A 70 -7.16 1.92 3.27
CA LEU A 70 -7.40 3.29 2.82
C LEU A 70 -7.93 4.18 3.93
N VAL A 71 -8.50 3.60 4.99
CA VAL A 71 -8.91 4.35 6.17
C VAL A 71 -7.66 4.92 6.85
N ASP A 72 -6.63 4.08 7.01
CA ASP A 72 -5.38 4.48 7.64
C ASP A 72 -4.29 4.95 6.66
N ARG A 73 -4.60 5.00 5.35
CA ARG A 73 -3.65 5.37 4.26
C ARG A 73 -2.37 4.53 4.28
N ARG A 74 -2.52 3.21 4.43
CA ARG A 74 -1.43 2.25 4.53
C ARG A 74 -1.36 1.33 3.33
N ALA A 75 -0.15 1.03 2.89
CA ALA A 75 0.18 -0.14 2.09
C ALA A 75 0.79 -1.20 3.00
N LEU A 76 0.32 -2.43 2.88
CA LEU A 76 0.73 -3.55 3.71
C LEU A 76 1.31 -4.66 2.86
N PHE A 77 2.36 -5.27 3.39
CA PHE A 77 3.00 -6.45 2.83
C PHE A 77 3.22 -7.48 3.94
N LYS A 78 2.88 -8.73 3.68
CA LYS A 78 3.19 -9.85 4.59
C LYS A 78 3.78 -10.99 3.79
N SER A 79 4.96 -11.46 4.20
CA SER A 79 5.60 -12.59 3.55
C SER A 79 4.75 -13.86 3.65
N THR A 80 4.86 -14.72 2.64
CA THR A 80 4.10 -15.99 2.58
C THR A 80 4.49 -16.95 3.70
N SER A 81 5.73 -16.90 4.15
CA SER A 81 6.27 -17.69 5.25
C SER A 81 6.84 -16.77 6.33
N ASN A 82 6.97 -17.30 7.55
CA ASN A 82 7.70 -16.61 8.61
C ASN A 82 9.14 -16.31 8.16
N LEU A 83 9.62 -15.14 8.56
CA LEU A 83 11.00 -14.73 8.39
C LEU A 83 11.91 -15.52 9.34
N ARG A 84 13.17 -15.70 8.96
CA ARG A 84 14.11 -16.49 9.76
C ARG A 84 14.59 -15.67 10.97
N PRO A 85 14.54 -16.22 12.19
CA PRO A 85 15.13 -15.63 13.39
C PRO A 85 16.61 -15.25 13.21
N GLY A 86 17.02 -14.15 13.83
CA GLY A 86 18.43 -13.70 13.86
C GLY A 86 18.95 -13.08 12.57
N LEU A 87 18.13 -12.96 11.52
CA LEU A 87 18.52 -12.34 10.25
C LEU A 87 18.08 -10.87 10.15
N GLY A 88 18.90 -10.11 9.42
CA GLY A 88 18.56 -8.76 8.97
C GLY A 88 17.79 -8.77 7.66
N TYR A 89 16.82 -7.88 7.56
CA TYR A 89 15.95 -7.70 6.41
C TYR A 89 15.92 -6.25 5.97
N THR A 90 15.76 -6.02 4.66
CA THR A 90 15.61 -4.68 4.07
C THR A 90 14.28 -4.59 3.35
N LEU A 91 13.41 -3.67 3.79
CA LEU A 91 12.21 -3.26 3.07
C LEU A 91 12.56 -2.13 2.12
N VAL A 92 12.22 -2.28 0.85
CA VAL A 92 12.42 -1.26 -0.19
C VAL A 92 11.06 -0.77 -0.69
N VAL A 93 10.87 0.54 -0.70
CA VAL A 93 9.69 1.22 -1.26
C VAL A 93 10.13 2.06 -2.46
N LYS A 94 9.70 1.70 -3.67
CA LYS A 94 10.12 2.36 -4.91
C LYS A 94 9.19 3.52 -5.32
N PRO A 95 9.68 4.51 -6.08
CA PRO A 95 8.90 5.66 -6.58
C PRO A 95 7.79 5.30 -7.58
N GLY A 96 7.73 4.05 -8.04
CA GLY A 96 6.63 3.57 -8.88
C GLY A 96 5.28 3.48 -8.17
N LEU A 97 5.26 3.58 -6.83
CA LEU A 97 4.05 3.65 -6.02
C LEU A 97 3.34 5.00 -6.24
N ARG A 98 2.01 4.97 -6.31
CA ARG A 98 1.19 6.16 -6.56
C ARG A 98 0.08 6.30 -5.55
N SER A 99 -0.42 7.52 -5.38
CA SER A 99 -1.70 7.74 -4.70
C SER A 99 -2.88 7.48 -5.66
N LEU A 100 -4.08 7.29 -5.10
CA LEU A 100 -5.30 7.21 -5.87
C LEU A 100 -5.55 8.47 -6.71
N ARG A 101 -4.95 9.63 -6.40
CA ARG A 101 -5.02 10.82 -7.26
C ARG A 101 -4.06 10.79 -8.46
N GLY A 102 -3.19 9.77 -8.54
CA GLY A 102 -2.21 9.59 -9.61
C GLY A 102 -0.81 10.15 -9.29
N CYS A 103 -0.65 10.81 -8.14
CA CYS A 103 0.59 11.42 -7.69
C CYS A 103 1.66 10.35 -7.41
N ARG A 104 2.88 10.57 -7.91
CA ARG A 104 4.02 9.67 -7.67
C ARG A 104 4.54 9.82 -6.25
N LEU A 105 5.01 8.72 -5.68
CA LEU A 105 5.72 8.74 -4.41
C LEU A 105 6.96 9.63 -4.56
N GLN A 106 7.02 10.69 -3.76
CA GLN A 106 8.22 11.46 -3.55
C GLN A 106 9.27 10.52 -2.95
N SER A 107 10.40 10.37 -3.62
CA SER A 107 11.47 9.47 -3.21
C SER A 107 12.75 10.24 -2.91
N ALA A 108 13.59 9.66 -2.07
CA ALA A 108 14.98 10.07 -1.96
C ALA A 108 15.87 9.23 -2.89
N THR A 109 17.01 9.78 -3.27
CA THR A 109 18.09 9.01 -3.87
C THR A 109 18.94 8.41 -2.76
N PHE A 110 19.29 7.12 -2.88
CA PHE A 110 20.24 6.45 -1.98
C PHE A 110 21.24 5.62 -2.78
N LEU A 111 22.45 5.51 -2.24
CA LEU A 111 23.48 4.65 -2.80
C LEU A 111 23.32 3.24 -2.22
N THR A 112 23.12 2.26 -3.09
CA THR A 112 23.43 0.86 -2.76
C THR A 112 24.88 0.60 -3.13
N GLU A 113 25.51 -0.44 -2.57
CA GLU A 113 26.93 -0.77 -2.81
C GLU A 113 27.27 -0.94 -4.31
N GLU A 114 26.27 -1.13 -5.17
CA GLU A 114 26.45 -1.40 -6.59
C GLU A 114 25.76 -0.39 -7.53
N LYS A 115 24.87 0.50 -7.04
CA LYS A 115 24.16 1.48 -7.89
C LYS A 115 23.42 2.57 -7.10
N GLU A 116 23.27 3.74 -7.73
CA GLU A 116 22.28 4.74 -7.34
C GLU A 116 20.86 4.19 -7.52
N ALA A 117 20.10 4.17 -6.43
CA ALA A 117 18.71 3.74 -6.40
C ALA A 117 17.82 4.89 -5.93
N THR A 118 16.59 4.93 -6.44
CA THR A 118 15.57 5.90 -6.02
C THR A 118 14.46 5.18 -5.26
N GLY A 119 14.08 5.74 -4.12
CA GLY A 119 13.08 5.17 -3.23
C GLY A 119 13.46 5.32 -1.77
N TYR A 120 12.97 4.39 -0.95
CA TYR A 120 13.33 4.26 0.45
C TYR A 120 13.79 2.84 0.74
N ALA A 121 14.80 2.69 1.59
CA ALA A 121 15.26 1.41 2.08
C ALA A 121 15.37 1.44 3.61
N PHE A 122 14.74 0.46 4.27
CA PHE A 122 14.69 0.38 5.74
C PHE A 122 15.15 -1.00 6.19
N ARG A 123 16.09 -1.03 7.11
CA ARG A 123 16.61 -2.27 7.68
C ARG A 123 15.89 -2.59 8.99
N PHE A 124 15.74 -3.86 9.30
CA PHE A 124 15.29 -4.35 10.62
C PHE A 124 15.80 -5.78 10.84
N GLN A 125 15.78 -6.24 12.09
CA GLN A 125 16.27 -7.57 12.46
C GLN A 125 15.17 -8.38 13.17
N ILE A 126 15.05 -9.66 12.80
CA ILE A 126 14.13 -10.60 13.46
C ILE A 126 14.77 -11.11 14.75
N ALA A 127 13.98 -11.19 15.82
CA ALA A 127 14.41 -11.74 17.11
C ALA A 127 15.07 -13.11 16.93
N ALA A 128 16.24 -13.31 17.55
CA ALA A 128 16.99 -14.57 17.43
C ALA A 128 16.36 -15.71 18.25
N ASP A 129 15.70 -15.39 19.36
CA ASP A 129 15.06 -16.31 20.30
C ASP A 129 13.52 -16.38 20.11
N GLY A 130 12.98 -15.62 19.14
CA GLY A 130 11.55 -15.49 18.92
C GLY A 130 10.81 -14.61 19.95
N SER A 131 11.53 -13.98 20.90
CA SER A 131 10.95 -13.04 21.85
C SER A 131 10.97 -11.63 21.26
N ALA A 132 9.83 -10.94 21.26
CA ALA A 132 9.72 -9.62 20.66
C ALA A 132 9.64 -8.53 21.72
N SER A 133 10.60 -7.61 21.70
CA SER A 133 10.50 -6.34 22.43
C SER A 133 9.78 -5.32 21.56
N SER A 134 8.47 -5.48 21.42
CA SER A 134 7.62 -4.57 20.66
C SER A 134 7.35 -3.27 21.44
N ARG A 135 8.20 -2.26 21.28
CA ARG A 135 7.68 -0.88 21.30
C ARG A 135 7.26 -0.53 19.88
N LEU A 136 6.02 -0.85 19.55
CA LEU A 136 5.35 -0.26 18.41
C LEU A 136 5.53 1.28 18.50
N PRO A 137 5.97 1.96 17.42
CA PRO A 137 5.69 3.39 17.29
C PRO A 137 4.26 3.70 17.73
N ALA A 138 4.08 4.77 18.50
CA ALA A 138 2.80 5.47 18.44
C ALA A 138 2.54 5.78 16.95
N PRO A 139 1.36 5.41 16.39
CA PRO A 139 1.04 5.71 15.01
C PRO A 139 1.19 7.21 14.78
N VAL A 140 1.78 7.61 13.66
CA VAL A 140 1.76 9.01 13.23
C VAL A 140 0.29 9.42 13.10
N GLN A 141 -0.10 10.45 13.85
CA GLN A 141 -1.49 10.85 14.11
C GLN A 141 -2.13 11.54 12.90
N THR A 142 -2.18 10.88 11.74
CA THR A 142 -3.18 11.28 10.74
C THR A 142 -4.51 10.69 11.21
N PRO A 143 -5.55 11.51 11.44
CA PRO A 143 -6.86 10.98 11.79
C PRO A 143 -7.30 9.98 10.72
N PRO A 144 -7.88 8.83 11.10
CA PRO A 144 -8.44 7.88 10.16
C PRO A 144 -9.38 8.58 9.19
N ALA A 145 -9.28 8.25 7.90
CA ALA A 145 -10.18 8.78 6.90
C ALA A 145 -11.62 8.32 7.15
N THR A 146 -12.59 9.20 6.97
CA THR A 146 -14.00 8.82 7.05
C THR A 146 -14.41 8.03 5.82
N PHE A 147 -15.47 7.23 5.94
CA PHE A 147 -16.02 6.50 4.81
C PHE A 147 -16.36 7.40 3.62
N ALA A 148 -16.92 8.58 3.88
CA ALA A 148 -17.25 9.56 2.84
C ALA A 148 -16.00 10.04 2.09
N GLN A 149 -14.87 10.25 2.79
CA GLN A 149 -13.61 10.65 2.16
C GLN A 149 -13.06 9.54 1.26
N VAL A 150 -13.08 8.29 1.74
CA VAL A 150 -12.64 7.13 0.97
C VAL A 150 -13.48 6.98 -0.31
N MET A 151 -14.81 7.08 -0.20
CA MET A 151 -15.72 7.00 -1.33
C MET A 151 -15.54 8.15 -2.34
N ALA A 152 -15.30 9.37 -1.87
CA ALA A 152 -15.05 10.51 -2.74
C ALA A 152 -13.79 10.32 -3.59
N VAL A 153 -12.69 9.89 -2.96
CA VAL A 153 -11.42 9.66 -3.67
C VAL A 153 -11.52 8.48 -4.62
N PHE A 154 -12.22 7.41 -4.25
CA PHE A 154 -12.49 6.29 -5.16
C PHE A 154 -13.39 6.67 -6.33
N GLY A 155 -14.47 7.40 -6.06
CA GLY A 155 -15.38 7.89 -7.11
C GLY A 155 -14.62 8.76 -8.11
N ALA A 156 -13.80 9.68 -7.62
CA ALA A 156 -12.91 10.49 -8.46
C ALA A 156 -11.86 9.63 -9.19
N HIS A 157 -11.35 8.56 -8.57
CA HIS A 157 -10.42 7.63 -9.22
C HIS A 157 -11.04 6.88 -10.39
N CYS A 158 -12.33 6.64 -10.30
CA CYS A 158 -13.11 5.86 -11.24
C CYS A 158 -13.90 6.67 -12.26
N ALA A 159 -13.93 8.01 -12.13
CA ALA A 159 -14.60 8.88 -13.10
C ALA A 159 -13.94 8.75 -14.48
N GLY A 160 -14.56 7.97 -15.38
CA GLY A 160 -14.07 7.66 -16.73
C GLY A 160 -13.65 6.21 -16.98
N GLY A 161 -13.66 5.34 -15.95
CA GLY A 161 -13.38 3.91 -16.08
C GLY A 161 -14.53 3.04 -15.56
N ALA A 162 -14.64 1.81 -16.07
CA ALA A 162 -15.64 0.83 -15.62
C ALA A 162 -15.32 0.27 -14.22
N CYS A 163 -15.29 1.13 -13.19
CA CYS A 163 -15.36 0.69 -11.81
C CYS A 163 -16.83 0.44 -11.45
N HIS A 164 -17.14 -0.74 -10.91
CA HIS A 164 -18.45 -1.03 -10.34
C HIS A 164 -18.59 -0.35 -8.96
N LEU A 165 -18.65 0.98 -8.93
CA LEU A 165 -19.08 1.75 -7.77
C LEU A 165 -20.53 2.15 -8.00
N VAL A 166 -21.45 1.28 -7.61
CA VAL A 166 -22.88 1.62 -7.62
C VAL A 166 -23.17 2.33 -6.30
N ALA A 167 -23.65 3.57 -6.39
CA ALA A 167 -24.18 4.31 -5.24
C ALA A 167 -25.32 3.49 -4.59
N PRO A 168 -25.62 3.67 -3.29
CA PRO A 168 -26.57 2.83 -2.54
C PRO A 168 -28.05 2.95 -2.96
N ALA A 169 -28.35 3.47 -4.15
CA ALA A 169 -29.71 3.83 -4.60
C ALA A 169 -30.11 3.22 -5.95
N SER A 170 -29.58 2.05 -6.34
CA SER A 170 -30.19 1.33 -7.46
C SER A 170 -30.36 -0.15 -7.18
N ASP A 171 -31.62 -0.57 -7.21
CA ASP A 171 -32.13 -1.90 -6.86
C ASP A 171 -31.73 -3.03 -7.84
N ASN A 172 -30.67 -2.82 -8.65
CA ASN A 172 -30.15 -3.78 -9.61
C ASN A 172 -28.63 -3.95 -9.51
N ALA A 173 -28.08 -3.89 -8.29
CA ALA A 173 -26.66 -3.95 -8.04
C ALA A 173 -26.11 -5.39 -7.92
N SER A 174 -25.97 -6.11 -9.03
CA SER A 174 -25.25 -7.41 -9.07
C SER A 174 -23.71 -7.29 -8.96
N GLY A 175 -23.19 -6.17 -8.42
CA GLY A 175 -21.76 -5.86 -8.42
C GLY A 175 -21.29 -4.79 -7.43
N ALA A 176 -22.09 -4.41 -6.43
CA ALA A 176 -21.72 -3.35 -5.48
C ALA A 176 -20.80 -3.84 -4.34
N CYS A 177 -19.98 -2.91 -3.84
CA CYS A 177 -19.27 -3.03 -2.58
C CYS A 177 -20.20 -2.70 -1.42
N LEU A 178 -20.56 -3.71 -0.62
CA LEU A 178 -21.38 -3.50 0.56
C LEU A 178 -20.50 -3.35 1.81
N PRO A 179 -20.79 -2.37 2.68
CA PRO A 179 -20.13 -2.26 3.97
C PRO A 179 -20.50 -3.46 4.86
N VAL A 180 -19.50 -4.03 5.54
CA VAL A 180 -19.70 -5.07 6.55
C VAL A 180 -19.47 -4.44 7.94
N PRO A 181 -20.25 -4.82 8.97
CA PRO A 181 -19.99 -4.37 10.34
C PRO A 181 -18.55 -4.71 10.74
N GLY A 182 -17.79 -3.70 11.20
CA GLY A 182 -16.36 -3.84 11.52
C GLY A 182 -15.39 -3.19 10.52
N GLY A 183 -15.88 -2.40 9.56
CA GLY A 183 -15.04 -1.56 8.67
C GLY A 183 -14.44 -2.29 7.46
N ALA A 184 -14.79 -3.56 7.24
CA ALA A 184 -14.41 -4.30 6.05
C ALA A 184 -15.44 -4.09 4.92
N PHE A 185 -14.96 -4.00 3.67
CA PHE A 185 -15.82 -3.97 2.49
C PHE A 185 -15.81 -5.34 1.80
N ARG A 186 -16.99 -5.94 1.60
CA ARG A 186 -17.15 -7.12 0.74
C ARG A 186 -17.82 -6.66 -0.53
N CYS A 187 -17.18 -6.90 -1.66
CA CYS A 187 -17.81 -6.69 -2.95
C CYS A 187 -17.87 -8.01 -3.72
N ALA A 188 -18.92 -8.17 -4.52
CA ALA A 188 -19.24 -9.42 -5.17
C ALA A 188 -18.09 -9.91 -6.07
N ARG A 189 -17.68 -11.17 -5.89
CA ARG A 189 -16.81 -11.88 -6.85
C ARG A 189 -17.62 -12.15 -8.11
N ARG A 190 -17.21 -11.62 -9.26
CA ARG A 190 -17.60 -12.22 -10.55
C ARG A 190 -16.59 -13.29 -10.97
N THR A 191 -17.15 -14.43 -11.34
CA THR A 191 -16.53 -15.67 -11.75
C THR A 191 -15.75 -15.54 -13.05
N ARG A 192 -14.42 -15.37 -12.95
CA ARG A 192 -13.38 -16.16 -13.62
C ARG A 192 -12.06 -15.38 -13.53
N THR A 193 -11.04 -16.10 -13.06
CA THR A 193 -9.66 -15.68 -12.78
C THR A 193 -9.44 -14.98 -11.42
N LYS A 194 -8.57 -15.60 -10.63
CA LYS A 194 -8.07 -15.15 -9.33
C LYS A 194 -7.27 -13.86 -9.53
N ARG A 195 -7.94 -12.71 -9.60
CA ARG A 195 -7.28 -11.40 -9.48
C ARG A 195 -8.08 -10.60 -8.47
N TRP A 196 -7.40 -10.26 -7.38
CA TRP A 196 -7.85 -9.22 -6.48
C TRP A 196 -7.93 -7.92 -7.27
N TRP A 197 -9.03 -7.19 -7.07
CA TRP A 197 -9.30 -5.82 -7.48
C TRP A 197 -8.37 -5.28 -8.57
N ALA A 198 -8.72 -5.57 -9.82
CA ALA A 198 -8.04 -5.03 -10.99
C ALA A 198 -8.97 -4.00 -11.67
N CYS A 199 -8.69 -2.71 -11.49
CA CYS A 199 -9.25 -1.66 -12.33
C CYS A 199 -8.62 -1.78 -13.72
N ARG A 200 -9.23 -2.59 -14.59
CA ARG A 200 -8.70 -2.84 -15.92
C ARG A 200 -8.98 -1.63 -16.80
N ARG A 201 -7.94 -0.85 -17.17
CA ARG A 201 -8.09 0.17 -18.22
C ARG A 201 -8.52 -0.51 -19.52
N GLY A 202 -9.66 -0.07 -20.06
CA GLY A 202 -10.09 -0.39 -21.42
C GLY A 202 -9.06 0.14 -22.42
N ARG A 203 -8.88 -0.61 -23.50
CA ARG A 203 -7.90 -0.39 -24.56
C ARG A 203 -8.02 0.99 -25.20
#